data_AF-H8I7P4-F1
#
_entry.id   AF-H8I7P4-F1
#
_cell.length_a   1.000
_cell.length_b   1.000
_cell.length_c   1.000
_cell.angle_alpha   90.00
_cell.angle_beta   90.00
_cell.angle_gamma   90.00
#
_symmetry.space_group_name_H-M   'P 1'
#
loop_
_entity.id
_entity.type
_entity.pdbx_description
1 polymer ?
#
loop_
_entity_poly.entity_id
_entity_poly.type
_entity_poly.pdbx_seq_one_letter_code
_entity_poly.pdbx_strand_id
1 'polypeptide(L)'
;MVIPEGAAPPDHDFMPSWLYGDAYYEGQRVLVKYLKEYEGVRLEDAIGGTPVSNDAGECYLIESSSDFPLGKIDRESARKALLSNLRLLRGIGPGTEAKLKKAGYHTIEDLLAHKRWRAQARRLLGIIDSGDACRIQEEVWHWLPRSHPLNLHITAFTNVEQLVALDIETMGLFSRPIILFGAAFTKGEKIITRQYLARGVEEEAAAIEEFCSLVESSPLVSYNGRSFDVPYINQRRVYYGLGGGLQNVHFDLLPLARRAFRHKLPDARLTTVEKYLFGQERKDDVPGALVPEFYEEYLHTKNPGPLIPIVEHNRNDLATLARLYSKLCEDCNGSG
;
A
#
# COMPACT_ATOMS: atom_id res chain seq x y z
N MET A 1 9.99 -21.46 25.84
CA MET A 1 10.38 -22.88 25.80
C MET A 1 11.08 -23.08 24.46
N VAL A 2 12.38 -23.39 24.43
CA VAL A 2 13.11 -23.51 23.15
C VAL A 2 12.74 -24.85 22.52
N ILE A 3 12.04 -24.82 21.38
CA ILE A 3 11.75 -26.01 20.58
C ILE A 3 13.06 -26.41 19.87
N PRO A 4 13.52 -27.68 19.98
CA PRO A 4 14.79 -28.10 19.40
C PRO A 4 14.75 -28.05 17.86
N GLU A 5 15.88 -27.72 17.24
CA GLU A 5 16.07 -27.79 15.78
C GLU A 5 15.63 -29.17 15.26
N GLY A 6 14.65 -29.18 14.34
CA GLY A 6 14.12 -30.40 13.73
C GLY A 6 12.82 -30.96 14.35
N ALA A 7 12.27 -30.34 15.39
CA ALA A 7 10.90 -30.65 15.81
C ALA A 7 9.89 -30.01 14.84
N ALA A 8 8.93 -30.82 14.36
CA ALA A 8 7.81 -30.32 13.57
C ALA A 8 7.09 -29.22 14.36
N PRO A 9 6.82 -28.05 13.75
CA PRO A 9 6.04 -27.01 14.43
C PRO A 9 4.65 -27.57 14.79
N PRO A 10 4.05 -27.12 15.89
CA PRO A 10 2.72 -27.56 16.29
C PRO A 10 1.74 -27.35 15.13
N ASP A 11 0.82 -28.31 14.95
CA ASP A 11 -0.26 -28.25 13.95
C ASP A 11 -1.19 -27.07 14.25
N HIS A 12 -0.77 -25.88 13.85
CA HIS A 12 -1.64 -24.72 13.68
C HIS A 12 -2.19 -24.81 12.27
N ASP A 13 -3.46 -25.26 12.17
CA ASP A 13 -4.26 -25.55 10.97
C ASP A 13 -4.40 -24.38 9.94
N PHE A 14 -3.62 -23.31 10.09
CA PHE A 14 -3.71 -22.07 9.34
C PHE A 14 -2.36 -21.52 8.83
N MET A 15 -1.23 -22.16 9.13
CA MET A 15 0.06 -21.71 8.58
C MET A 15 0.25 -22.20 7.14
N PRO A 16 0.59 -21.31 6.18
CA PRO A 16 0.89 -21.75 4.83
C PRO A 16 2.10 -22.69 4.80
N SER A 17 2.05 -23.77 4.00
CA SER A 17 3.11 -24.79 3.93
C SER A 17 4.51 -24.24 3.57
N TRP A 18 4.60 -23.07 2.93
CA TRP A 18 5.85 -22.39 2.59
C TRP A 18 6.48 -21.61 3.76
N LEU A 19 5.76 -21.45 4.88
CA LEU A 19 6.28 -20.85 6.11
C LEU A 19 7.06 -21.88 6.96
N TYR A 20 6.84 -23.17 6.72
CA TYR A 20 7.52 -24.24 7.43
C TYR A 20 8.99 -24.28 6.98
N GLY A 21 9.88 -23.75 7.81
CA GLY A 21 11.32 -23.64 7.53
C GLY A 21 11.99 -22.52 8.33
N ASP A 22 13.14 -22.05 7.84
CA ASP A 22 14.01 -21.07 8.52
C ASP A 22 13.29 -19.77 8.95
N ALA A 23 12.32 -19.29 8.17
CA ALA A 23 11.59 -18.05 8.48
C ALA A 23 10.72 -18.16 9.74
N TYR A 24 10.12 -19.32 9.99
CA TYR A 24 9.35 -19.55 11.21
C TYR A 24 10.27 -19.59 12.43
N TYR A 25 11.37 -20.35 12.36
CA TYR A 25 12.35 -20.43 13.45
C TYR A 25 12.98 -19.08 13.76
N GLU A 26 13.27 -18.29 12.72
CA GLU A 26 13.78 -16.94 12.88
C GLU A 26 12.74 -16.03 13.57
N GLY A 27 11.47 -16.11 13.18
CA GLY A 27 10.38 -15.40 13.86
C GLY A 27 10.28 -15.81 15.34
N GLN A 28 10.36 -17.10 15.66
CA GLN A 28 10.37 -17.56 17.06
C GLN A 28 11.59 -17.05 17.84
N ARG A 29 12.76 -17.01 17.21
CA ARG A 29 13.98 -16.42 17.80
C ARG A 29 13.78 -14.94 18.12
N VAL A 30 13.17 -14.19 17.21
CA VAL A 30 12.82 -12.77 17.40
C VAL A 30 11.83 -12.64 18.56
N LEU A 31 10.75 -13.42 18.60
CA LEU A 31 9.76 -13.38 19.68
C LEU A 31 10.42 -13.57 21.06
N VAL A 32 11.21 -14.63 21.22
CA VAL A 32 11.90 -14.94 22.48
C VAL A 32 12.87 -13.82 22.88
N LYS A 33 13.61 -13.26 21.91
CA LYS A 33 14.54 -12.14 22.14
C LYS A 33 13.78 -10.95 22.71
N TYR A 34 12.71 -10.51 22.05
CA TYR A 34 11.98 -9.31 22.46
C TYR A 34 11.18 -9.49 23.75
N LEU A 35 10.65 -10.69 24.02
CA LEU A 35 10.05 -10.99 25.33
C LEU A 35 11.04 -10.79 26.48
N LYS A 36 12.27 -11.27 26.32
CA LYS A 36 13.31 -11.12 27.34
C LYS A 36 13.79 -9.67 27.48
N GLU A 37 13.96 -8.97 26.36
CA GLU A 37 14.47 -7.60 26.33
C GLU A 37 13.50 -6.60 26.96
N TYR A 38 12.19 -6.84 26.83
CA TYR A 38 11.13 -5.96 27.32
C TYR A 38 10.39 -6.52 28.54
N GLU A 39 10.99 -7.48 29.26
CA GLU A 39 10.42 -8.02 30.49
C GLU A 39 10.24 -6.93 31.55
N GLY A 40 9.00 -6.74 32.02
CA GLY A 40 8.65 -5.72 33.01
C GLY A 40 8.63 -4.28 32.48
N VAL A 41 8.85 -4.05 31.19
CA VAL A 41 8.77 -2.73 30.56
C VAL A 41 7.31 -2.38 30.26
N ARG A 42 6.90 -1.14 30.48
CA ARG A 42 5.55 -0.66 30.11
C ARG A 42 5.49 -0.39 28.61
N LEU A 43 4.30 -0.51 28.02
CA LEU A 43 4.10 -0.30 26.58
C LEU A 43 4.61 1.08 26.12
N GLU A 44 4.24 2.12 26.84
CA GLU A 44 4.57 3.52 26.57
C GLU A 44 6.06 3.84 26.71
N ASP A 45 6.79 3.05 27.50
CA ASP A 45 8.25 3.15 27.62
C ASP A 45 8.95 2.38 26.48
N ALA A 46 8.30 1.33 25.97
CA ALA A 46 8.81 0.48 24.90
C ALA A 46 8.55 1.08 23.50
N ILE A 47 7.36 1.62 23.29
CA ILE A 47 6.85 2.16 22.03
C ILE A 47 6.32 3.56 22.32
N GLY A 48 7.06 4.58 21.90
CA GLY A 48 6.63 5.97 22.06
C GLY A 48 5.36 6.26 21.26
N GLY A 49 4.29 6.61 21.95
CA GLY A 49 3.00 6.97 21.35
C GLY A 49 2.06 7.62 22.35
N THR A 50 0.90 8.03 21.87
CA THR A 50 -0.11 8.74 22.66
C THR A 50 -1.48 8.09 22.46
N PRO A 51 -2.26 7.86 23.52
CA PRO A 51 -3.65 7.48 23.38
C PRO A 51 -4.45 8.59 22.68
N VAL A 52 -5.33 8.20 21.76
CA VAL A 52 -6.26 9.10 21.06
C VAL A 52 -7.67 8.53 21.18
N SER A 53 -8.65 9.38 21.49
CA SER A 53 -10.02 8.96 21.76
C SER A 53 -11.00 9.59 20.78
N ASN A 54 -12.01 8.82 20.39
CA ASN A 54 -13.15 9.24 19.58
C ASN A 54 -14.43 8.58 20.10
N ASP A 55 -15.53 8.74 19.36
CA ASP A 55 -16.84 8.23 19.75
C ASP A 55 -16.88 6.68 19.81
N ALA A 56 -15.99 5.99 19.08
CA ALA A 56 -15.86 4.54 19.10
C ALA A 56 -14.92 3.98 20.19
N GLY A 57 -14.19 4.83 20.93
CA GLY A 57 -13.33 4.42 22.03
C GLY A 57 -11.96 5.10 22.03
N GLU A 58 -10.92 4.36 22.40
CA GLU A 58 -9.53 4.84 22.44
C GLU A 58 -8.64 3.88 21.64
N CYS A 59 -7.64 4.39 20.93
CA CYS A 59 -6.55 3.61 20.36
C CYS A 59 -5.19 4.29 20.62
N TYR A 60 -4.09 3.61 20.29
CA TYR A 60 -2.74 4.11 20.53
C TYR A 60 -2.08 4.63 19.25
N LEU A 61 -1.80 5.93 19.19
CA LEU A 61 -1.15 6.57 18.05
C LEU A 61 0.38 6.59 18.23
N ILE A 62 1.08 5.98 17.29
CA ILE A 62 2.54 6.02 17.17
C ILE A 62 2.87 6.95 16.00
N GLU A 63 3.65 8.00 16.24
CA GLU A 63 4.07 8.94 15.20
C GLU A 63 5.59 8.95 15.06
N SER A 64 6.09 8.84 13.84
CA SER A 64 7.50 8.99 13.51
C SER A 64 7.69 9.83 12.25
N SER A 65 8.88 10.41 12.09
CA SER A 65 9.21 11.13 10.86
C SER A 65 10.64 10.83 10.41
N SER A 66 10.85 10.84 9.10
CA SER A 66 12.17 10.74 8.50
C SER A 66 12.25 11.60 7.24
N ASP A 67 13.46 11.94 6.81
CA ASP A 67 13.65 12.70 5.57
C ASP A 67 13.32 11.82 4.37
N PHE A 68 12.51 12.34 3.45
CA PHE A 68 12.08 11.59 2.27
C PHE A 68 11.66 12.52 1.12
N PRO A 69 12.37 12.50 -0.01
CA PRO A 69 11.94 13.21 -1.20
C PRO A 69 10.88 12.40 -1.97
N LEU A 70 9.73 13.01 -2.24
CA LEU A 70 8.68 12.40 -3.06
C LEU A 70 8.86 12.75 -4.54
N GLY A 71 8.95 11.71 -5.37
CA GLY A 71 8.95 11.83 -6.82
C GLY A 71 7.62 12.39 -7.31
N LYS A 72 7.68 13.40 -8.18
CA LYS A 72 6.52 14.05 -8.79
C LYS A 72 6.48 13.73 -10.28
N ILE A 73 5.29 13.52 -10.83
CA ILE A 73 5.08 13.47 -12.28
C ILE A 73 4.48 14.81 -12.70
N ASP A 74 5.10 15.44 -13.69
CA ASP A 74 4.60 16.69 -14.26
C ASP A 74 3.26 16.48 -14.98
N ARG A 75 2.34 17.45 -14.81
CA ARG A 75 0.97 17.37 -15.33
C ARG A 75 0.92 17.45 -16.85
N GLU A 76 1.77 18.23 -17.48
CA GLU A 76 1.83 18.33 -18.94
C GLU A 76 2.34 17.03 -19.55
N SER A 77 3.43 16.49 -19.00
CA SER A 77 3.98 15.18 -19.38
C SER A 77 2.96 14.05 -19.18
N ALA A 78 2.25 14.02 -18.05
CA ALA A 78 1.19 13.06 -17.79
C ALA A 78 0.03 13.16 -18.78
N ARG A 79 -0.44 14.38 -19.07
CA ARG A 79 -1.49 14.61 -20.08
C ARG A 79 -1.05 14.11 -21.45
N LYS A 80 0.17 14.45 -21.88
CA LYS A 80 0.73 14.00 -23.16
C LYS A 80 0.82 12.47 -23.24
N ALA A 81 1.27 11.81 -22.17
CA ALA A 81 1.38 10.35 -22.11
C ALA A 81 0.01 9.67 -22.25
N LEU A 82 -1.01 10.16 -21.53
CA LEU A 82 -2.39 9.65 -21.64
C LEU A 82 -2.92 9.81 -23.07
N LEU A 83 -2.78 11.00 -23.65
CA LEU A 83 -3.36 11.32 -24.96
C LEU A 83 -2.60 10.70 -26.13
N SER A 84 -1.36 10.24 -25.93
CA SER A 84 -0.61 9.51 -26.96
C SER A 84 -0.97 8.02 -27.06
N ASN A 85 -1.83 7.53 -26.16
CA ASN A 85 -2.26 6.13 -26.12
C ASN A 85 -3.68 5.96 -26.66
N LEU A 86 -3.77 5.63 -27.95
CA LEU A 86 -5.06 5.54 -28.64
C LEU A 86 -5.91 4.35 -28.17
N ARG A 87 -5.31 3.40 -27.45
CA ARG A 87 -5.99 2.20 -26.94
C ARG A 87 -6.97 2.50 -25.81
N LEU A 88 -6.99 3.73 -25.32
CA LEU A 88 -8.02 4.26 -24.42
C LEU A 88 -9.37 4.49 -25.12
N LEU A 89 -9.49 4.20 -26.42
CA LEU A 89 -10.76 4.26 -27.14
C LEU A 89 -11.21 2.87 -27.61
N ARG A 90 -12.53 2.67 -27.57
CA ARG A 90 -13.15 1.40 -27.94
C ARG A 90 -12.78 0.96 -29.35
N GLY A 91 -12.36 -0.30 -29.48
CA GLY A 91 -12.02 -0.91 -30.76
C GLY A 91 -10.64 -0.53 -31.31
N ILE A 92 -9.84 0.22 -30.54
CA ILE A 92 -8.44 0.47 -30.85
C ILE A 92 -7.57 -0.52 -30.05
N GLY A 93 -7.29 -1.68 -30.65
CA GLY A 93 -6.25 -2.59 -30.16
C GLY A 93 -4.86 -2.23 -30.71
N PRO A 94 -3.79 -2.97 -30.34
CA PRO A 94 -2.43 -2.69 -30.79
C PRO A 94 -2.26 -2.56 -32.31
N GLY A 95 -2.93 -3.44 -33.08
CA GLY A 95 -2.88 -3.40 -34.55
C GLY A 95 -3.61 -2.19 -35.15
N THR A 96 -4.74 -1.79 -34.58
CA THR A 96 -5.49 -0.60 -35.03
C THR A 96 -4.72 0.67 -34.68
N GLU A 97 -4.15 0.74 -33.48
CA GLU A 97 -3.31 1.86 -33.04
C GLU A 97 -2.12 2.05 -34.00
N ALA A 98 -1.41 0.98 -34.35
CA ALA A 98 -0.28 1.05 -35.28
C ALA A 98 -0.68 1.57 -36.67
N LYS A 99 -1.87 1.18 -37.17
CA LYS A 99 -2.40 1.69 -38.45
C LYS A 99 -2.76 3.17 -38.37
N LEU A 100 -3.39 3.61 -37.27
CA LEU A 100 -3.75 5.01 -37.06
C LEU A 100 -2.50 5.89 -36.96
N LYS A 101 -1.49 5.47 -36.20
CA LYS A 101 -0.21 6.17 -36.10
C LYS A 101 0.51 6.28 -37.45
N LYS A 102 0.49 5.23 -38.27
CA LYS A 102 1.01 5.29 -39.66
C LYS A 102 0.24 6.25 -40.57
N ALA A 103 -1.04 6.47 -40.29
CA ALA A 103 -1.89 7.42 -41.01
C ALA A 103 -1.80 8.86 -40.47
N GLY A 104 -0.91 9.13 -39.50
CA GLY A 104 -0.69 10.45 -38.93
C GLY A 104 -1.53 10.79 -37.70
N TYR A 105 -2.33 9.86 -37.19
CA TYR A 105 -3.05 10.02 -35.93
C TYR A 105 -2.19 9.51 -34.78
N HIS A 106 -1.46 10.40 -34.12
CA HIS A 106 -0.54 10.08 -33.03
C HIS A 106 -1.19 10.22 -31.66
N THR A 107 -2.15 11.13 -31.51
CA THR A 107 -2.84 11.41 -30.25
C THR A 107 -4.36 11.26 -30.35
N ILE A 108 -5.00 11.24 -29.18
CA ILE A 108 -6.46 11.30 -29.07
C ILE A 108 -6.99 12.61 -29.68
N GLU A 109 -6.27 13.74 -29.57
CA GLU A 109 -6.63 14.99 -30.24
C GLU A 109 -6.72 14.84 -31.76
N ASP A 110 -5.77 14.14 -32.39
CA ASP A 110 -5.79 13.94 -33.85
C ASP A 110 -7.07 13.22 -34.29
N LEU A 111 -7.60 12.33 -33.45
CA LEU A 111 -8.83 11.57 -33.73
C LEU A 111 -10.11 12.42 -33.68
N LEU A 112 -10.06 13.68 -33.25
CA LEU A 112 -11.18 14.62 -33.35
C LEU A 112 -11.62 14.86 -34.81
N ALA A 113 -10.68 14.77 -35.76
CA ALA A 113 -10.95 14.86 -37.19
C ALA A 113 -11.40 13.52 -37.80
N HIS A 114 -11.27 12.40 -37.07
CA HIS A 114 -11.56 11.07 -37.61
C HIS A 114 -13.05 10.71 -37.52
N LYS A 115 -13.66 10.31 -38.65
CA LYS A 115 -15.10 10.02 -38.77
C LYS A 115 -15.62 9.02 -37.73
N ARG A 116 -14.86 7.95 -37.45
CA ARG A 116 -15.26 6.87 -36.53
C ARG A 116 -15.05 7.18 -35.04
N TRP A 117 -13.96 7.86 -34.67
CA TRP A 117 -13.54 7.98 -33.26
C TRP A 117 -13.74 9.38 -32.67
N ARG A 118 -14.10 10.39 -33.47
CA ARG A 118 -14.30 11.79 -33.01
C ARG A 118 -15.15 11.96 -31.76
N ALA A 119 -16.20 11.15 -31.60
CA ALA A 119 -17.10 11.26 -30.46
C ALA A 119 -16.45 10.72 -29.17
N GLN A 120 -15.76 9.58 -29.27
CA GLN A 120 -15.06 8.97 -28.14
C GLN A 120 -13.83 9.79 -27.75
N ALA A 121 -13.09 10.29 -28.75
CA ALA A 121 -11.95 11.19 -28.53
C ALA A 121 -12.38 12.44 -27.76
N ARG A 122 -13.46 13.11 -28.19
CA ARG A 122 -14.01 14.28 -27.48
C ARG A 122 -14.43 13.96 -26.04
N ARG A 123 -15.06 12.80 -25.82
CA ARG A 123 -15.45 12.37 -24.46
C ARG A 123 -14.24 12.17 -23.56
N LEU A 124 -13.23 11.42 -24.01
CA LEU A 124 -12.03 11.12 -23.21
C LEU A 124 -11.22 12.40 -22.94
N LEU A 125 -11.08 13.27 -23.94
CA LEU A 125 -10.45 14.59 -23.76
C LEU A 125 -11.16 15.40 -22.67
N GLY A 126 -12.50 15.46 -22.71
CA GLY A 126 -13.27 16.15 -21.67
C GLY A 126 -13.08 15.59 -20.26
N ILE A 127 -12.83 14.28 -20.13
CA ILE A 127 -12.53 13.64 -18.83
C ILE A 127 -11.12 13.99 -18.35
N ILE A 128 -10.12 13.94 -19.25
CA ILE A 128 -8.73 14.28 -18.89
C ILE A 128 -8.60 15.77 -18.56
N ASP A 129 -9.24 16.63 -19.35
CA ASP A 129 -9.20 18.08 -19.18
C ASP A 129 -10.02 18.54 -17.96
N SER A 130 -11.00 17.76 -17.47
CA SER A 130 -11.67 18.07 -16.21
C SER A 130 -10.75 17.91 -15.00
N GLY A 131 -9.64 17.18 -15.14
CA GLY A 131 -8.70 16.91 -14.06
C GLY A 131 -9.24 16.03 -12.94
N ASP A 132 -10.35 15.33 -13.17
CA ASP A 132 -10.95 14.43 -12.19
C ASP A 132 -10.19 13.11 -12.20
N ALA A 133 -9.25 12.95 -11.26
CA ALA A 133 -8.40 11.78 -11.19
C ALA A 133 -9.17 10.46 -11.02
N CYS A 134 -10.34 10.48 -10.34
CA CYS A 134 -11.16 9.29 -10.17
C CYS A 134 -11.71 8.84 -11.53
N ARG A 135 -12.34 9.75 -12.27
CA ARG A 135 -12.89 9.45 -13.59
C ARG A 135 -11.81 9.07 -14.60
N ILE A 136 -10.65 9.73 -14.56
CA ILE A 136 -9.51 9.36 -15.42
C ILE A 136 -9.05 7.93 -15.08
N GLN A 137 -8.97 7.58 -13.79
CA GLN A 137 -8.56 6.25 -13.35
C GLN A 137 -9.54 5.16 -13.79
N GLU A 138 -10.84 5.41 -13.68
CA GLU A 138 -11.88 4.50 -14.19
C GLU A 138 -11.74 4.25 -15.70
N GLU A 139 -11.53 5.31 -16.49
CA GLU A 139 -11.35 5.18 -17.94
C GLU A 139 -10.08 4.39 -18.29
N VAL A 140 -8.96 4.69 -17.62
CA VAL A 140 -7.70 3.97 -17.86
C VAL A 140 -7.84 2.49 -17.52
N TRP A 141 -8.47 2.15 -16.39
CA TRP A 141 -8.68 0.75 -15.97
C TRP A 141 -9.70 0.01 -16.82
N HIS A 142 -10.64 0.72 -17.45
CA HIS A 142 -11.59 0.10 -18.36
C HIS A 142 -10.89 -0.46 -19.61
N TRP A 143 -9.85 0.22 -20.09
CA TRP A 143 -9.18 -0.13 -21.36
C TRP A 143 -7.82 -0.81 -21.20
N LEU A 144 -7.12 -0.56 -20.11
CA LEU A 144 -5.74 -1.00 -19.89
C LEU A 144 -5.63 -1.82 -18.59
N PRO A 145 -4.69 -2.79 -18.53
CA PRO A 145 -4.45 -3.52 -17.29
C PRO A 145 -3.96 -2.57 -16.18
N ARG A 146 -4.24 -2.93 -14.93
CA ARG A 146 -3.80 -2.16 -13.74
C ARG A 146 -2.28 -2.02 -13.64
N SER A 147 -1.52 -2.94 -14.24
CA SER A 147 -0.06 -2.85 -14.32
C SER A 147 0.45 -1.88 -15.39
N HIS A 148 -0.42 -1.27 -16.20
CA HIS A 148 0.01 -0.36 -17.26
C HIS A 148 0.63 0.92 -16.66
N PRO A 149 1.80 1.41 -17.14
CA PRO A 149 2.47 2.59 -16.57
C PRO A 149 1.64 3.87 -16.57
N LEU A 150 0.73 4.01 -17.54
CA LEU A 150 -0.23 5.13 -17.57
C LEU A 150 -1.03 5.30 -16.29
N ASN A 151 -1.20 4.25 -15.48
CA ASN A 151 -1.83 4.38 -14.18
C ASN A 151 -1.08 5.33 -13.26
N LEU A 152 0.25 5.37 -13.29
CA LEU A 152 1.03 6.29 -12.46
C LEU A 152 0.84 7.75 -12.90
N HIS A 153 0.68 8.02 -14.20
CA HIS A 153 0.47 9.39 -14.69
C HIS A 153 -0.82 10.03 -14.15
N ILE A 154 -1.78 9.24 -13.68
CA ILE A 154 -2.99 9.76 -13.03
C ILE A 154 -2.64 10.54 -11.77
N THR A 155 -1.50 10.25 -11.13
CA THR A 155 -1.07 10.99 -9.93
C THR A 155 -0.94 12.49 -10.17
N ALA A 156 -0.57 12.92 -11.38
CA ALA A 156 -0.43 14.34 -11.71
C ALA A 156 -1.78 15.10 -11.75
N PHE A 157 -2.90 14.37 -11.64
CA PHE A 157 -4.25 14.90 -11.51
C PHE A 157 -4.80 14.79 -10.08
N THR A 158 -3.98 14.31 -9.14
CA THR A 158 -4.29 14.21 -7.70
C THR A 158 -3.52 15.27 -6.92
N ASN A 159 -3.92 15.53 -5.66
CA ASN A 159 -3.07 16.27 -4.74
C ASN A 159 -1.97 15.35 -4.19
N VAL A 160 -0.84 15.28 -4.90
CA VAL A 160 0.29 14.40 -4.55
C VAL A 160 0.88 14.72 -3.18
N GLU A 161 0.74 15.96 -2.70
CA GLU A 161 1.21 16.34 -1.36
C GLU A 161 0.34 15.76 -0.23
N GLN A 162 -0.86 15.27 -0.57
CA GLN A 162 -1.77 14.57 0.33
C GLN A 162 -1.80 13.06 0.09
N LEU A 163 -0.88 12.52 -0.73
CA LEU A 163 -0.78 11.09 -0.99
C LEU A 163 -0.45 10.33 0.31
N VAL A 164 -1.23 9.28 0.57
CA VAL A 164 -1.04 8.43 1.74
C VAL A 164 -0.69 7.02 1.29
N ALA A 165 0.50 6.55 1.65
CA ALA A 165 0.81 5.13 1.65
C ALA A 165 0.12 4.47 2.85
N LEU A 166 -0.50 3.31 2.64
CA LEU A 166 -1.15 2.55 3.68
C LEU A 166 -0.72 1.08 3.67
N ASP A 167 -0.79 0.49 4.86
CA ASP A 167 -0.57 -0.92 5.12
C ASP A 167 -1.26 -1.31 6.45
N ILE A 168 -1.82 -2.52 6.56
CA ILE A 168 -2.48 -3.01 7.77
C ILE A 168 -1.88 -4.31 8.29
N GLU A 169 -1.91 -4.48 9.61
CA GLU A 169 -1.62 -5.74 10.27
C GLU A 169 -2.87 -6.36 10.88
N THR A 170 -3.04 -7.66 10.71
CA THR A 170 -4.28 -8.36 11.09
C THR A 170 -3.99 -9.58 11.97
N MET A 171 -4.97 -9.97 12.78
CA MET A 171 -4.97 -11.23 13.55
C MET A 171 -5.27 -12.46 12.68
N GLY A 172 -4.82 -12.44 11.42
CA GLY A 172 -5.05 -13.48 10.44
C GLY A 172 -6.09 -13.09 9.38
N LEU A 173 -6.34 -14.02 8.46
CA LEU A 173 -7.23 -13.79 7.32
C LEU A 173 -8.71 -13.94 7.73
N PHE A 174 -9.56 -13.14 7.06
CA PHE A 174 -11.02 -13.17 7.10
C PHE A 174 -11.67 -12.84 8.46
N SER A 175 -12.27 -11.65 8.56
CA SER A 175 -13.11 -11.22 9.68
C SER A 175 -12.43 -11.21 11.06
N ARG A 176 -11.11 -11.35 11.10
CA ARG A 176 -10.28 -11.12 12.29
C ARG A 176 -10.02 -9.61 12.47
N PRO A 177 -9.81 -9.14 13.71
CA PRO A 177 -9.45 -7.76 13.97
C PRO A 177 -8.20 -7.32 13.21
N ILE A 178 -8.23 -6.08 12.72
CA ILE A 178 -7.04 -5.33 12.33
C ILE A 178 -6.43 -4.78 13.63
N ILE A 179 -5.15 -5.02 13.86
CA ILE A 179 -4.46 -4.62 15.08
C ILE A 179 -3.58 -3.38 14.89
N LEU A 180 -3.18 -3.09 13.65
CA LEU A 180 -2.37 -1.93 13.32
C LEU A 180 -2.82 -1.36 11.98
N PHE A 181 -3.07 -0.06 11.96
CA PHE A 181 -3.31 0.68 10.72
C PHE A 181 -2.16 1.64 10.50
N GLY A 182 -1.39 1.39 9.45
CA GLY A 182 -0.26 2.21 9.06
C GLY A 182 -0.62 3.21 7.97
N ALA A 183 -0.27 4.48 8.17
CA ALA A 183 -0.37 5.54 7.17
C ALA A 183 0.95 6.32 7.10
N ALA A 184 1.46 6.54 5.90
CA ALA A 184 2.62 7.40 5.68
C ALA A 184 2.36 8.42 4.57
N PHE A 185 2.64 9.69 4.87
CA PHE A 185 2.36 10.82 3.98
C PHE A 185 3.42 11.89 4.10
N THR A 186 3.57 12.70 3.07
CA THR A 186 4.62 13.73 3.06
C THR A 186 4.16 15.03 3.69
N LYS A 187 5.06 15.68 4.42
CA LYS A 187 4.91 17.05 4.93
C LYS A 187 6.21 17.80 4.72
N GLY A 188 6.28 18.62 3.67
CA GLY A 188 7.54 19.22 3.22
C GLY A 188 8.48 18.15 2.66
N GLU A 189 9.73 18.13 3.15
CA GLU A 189 10.75 17.15 2.75
C GLU A 189 10.80 15.91 3.66
N LYS A 190 9.78 15.74 4.52
CA LYS A 190 9.68 14.62 5.45
C LYS A 190 8.52 13.72 5.09
N ILE A 191 8.70 12.43 5.35
CA ILE A 191 7.59 11.49 5.49
C ILE A 191 7.20 11.40 6.96
N ILE A 192 5.92 11.60 7.23
CA ILE A 192 5.30 11.37 8.53
C ILE A 192 4.64 10.01 8.46
N THR A 193 4.92 9.16 9.43
CA THR A 193 4.25 7.86 9.60
C THR A 193 3.39 7.93 10.85
N ARG A 194 2.12 7.55 10.72
CA ARG A 194 1.16 7.37 11.79
C ARG A 194 0.70 5.93 11.80
N GLN A 195 0.84 5.27 12.94
CA GLN A 195 0.40 3.90 13.12
C GLN A 195 -0.61 3.89 14.26
N TYR A 196 -1.84 3.49 13.96
CA TYR A 196 -2.92 3.37 14.93
C TYR A 196 -2.97 1.93 15.42
N LEU A 197 -2.38 1.70 16.59
CA LEU A 197 -2.27 0.41 17.23
C LEU A 197 -3.46 0.18 18.16
N ALA A 198 -4.14 -0.95 17.99
CA ALA A 198 -5.10 -1.46 18.95
C ALA A 198 -4.36 -2.26 20.04
N ARG A 199 -4.33 -1.78 21.28
CA ARG A 199 -3.69 -2.48 22.43
C ARG A 199 -4.54 -3.64 22.94
N GLY A 200 -5.82 -3.64 22.58
CA GLY A 200 -6.75 -4.74 22.71
C GLY A 200 -7.71 -4.74 21.52
N VAL A 201 -8.37 -5.86 21.27
CA VAL A 201 -9.29 -6.02 20.12
C VAL A 201 -10.50 -5.08 20.19
N GLU A 202 -10.85 -4.63 21.39
CA GLU A 202 -11.87 -3.62 21.67
C GLU A 202 -11.52 -2.24 21.11
N GLU A 203 -10.25 -1.93 20.89
CA GLU A 203 -9.77 -0.63 20.38
C GLU A 203 -9.82 -0.52 18.85
N GLU A 204 -10.11 -1.63 18.14
CA GLU A 204 -10.10 -1.65 16.67
C GLU A 204 -11.06 -0.62 16.07
N ALA A 205 -12.27 -0.46 16.63
CA ALA A 205 -13.26 0.49 16.11
C ALA A 205 -12.73 1.93 16.16
N ALA A 206 -12.12 2.32 17.27
CA ALA A 206 -11.50 3.64 17.43
C ALA A 206 -10.33 3.83 16.46
N ALA A 207 -9.48 2.79 16.28
CA ALA A 207 -8.37 2.83 15.34
C ALA A 207 -8.84 2.96 13.87
N ILE A 208 -9.94 2.27 13.50
CA ILE A 208 -10.54 2.39 12.17
C ILE A 208 -11.01 3.82 11.91
N GLU A 209 -11.72 4.45 12.85
CA GLU A 209 -12.22 5.81 12.69
C GLU A 209 -11.09 6.83 12.54
N GLU A 210 -10.08 6.78 13.41
CA GLU A 210 -8.92 7.67 13.31
C GLU A 210 -8.17 7.50 11.99
N PHE A 211 -7.90 6.25 11.60
CA PHE A 211 -7.23 5.96 10.33
C PHE A 211 -8.06 6.45 9.13
N CYS A 212 -9.37 6.16 9.12
CA CYS A 212 -10.24 6.56 8.02
C CYS A 212 -10.38 8.08 7.89
N SER A 213 -10.47 8.79 9.02
CA SER A 213 -10.48 10.26 9.07
C SER A 213 -9.23 10.86 8.44
N LEU A 214 -8.07 10.24 8.66
CA LEU A 214 -6.81 10.66 8.03
C LEU A 214 -6.81 10.47 6.51
N VAL A 215 -7.39 9.38 6.00
CA VAL A 215 -7.19 8.98 4.59
C VAL A 215 -8.38 9.21 3.66
N GLU A 216 -9.57 9.51 4.16
CA GLU A 216 -10.82 9.53 3.39
C GLU A 216 -10.79 10.45 2.17
N SER A 217 -10.04 11.54 2.21
CA SER A 217 -9.93 12.53 1.12
C SER A 217 -8.61 12.45 0.35
N SER A 218 -7.74 11.49 0.68
CA SER A 218 -6.39 11.39 0.14
C SER A 218 -6.29 10.36 -0.99
N PRO A 219 -5.49 10.60 -2.04
CA PRO A 219 -5.11 9.51 -2.94
C PRO A 219 -4.26 8.48 -2.17
N LEU A 220 -4.49 7.20 -2.43
CA LEU A 220 -3.88 6.10 -1.68
C LEU A 220 -2.79 5.40 -2.49
N VAL A 221 -1.75 4.94 -1.81
CA VAL A 221 -0.73 4.02 -2.30
C VAL A 221 -0.69 2.80 -1.41
N SER A 222 -0.57 1.60 -1.98
CA SER A 222 -0.45 0.36 -1.20
C SER A 222 0.31 -0.71 -1.97
N TYR A 223 0.68 -1.80 -1.30
CA TYR A 223 1.22 -3.00 -1.95
C TYR A 223 0.16 -4.11 -1.93
N ASN A 224 -0.53 -4.37 -3.04
CA ASN A 224 -1.68 -5.29 -3.09
C ASN A 224 -2.92 -4.83 -2.29
N GLY A 225 -2.88 -3.68 -1.62
CA GLY A 225 -3.96 -3.26 -0.73
C GLY A 225 -5.25 -2.81 -1.38
N ARG A 226 -5.27 -2.65 -2.70
CA ARG A 226 -6.54 -2.50 -3.42
C ARG A 226 -7.37 -3.79 -3.41
N SER A 227 -6.68 -4.93 -3.37
CA SER A 227 -7.31 -6.25 -3.37
C SER A 227 -7.40 -6.85 -1.97
N PHE A 228 -6.71 -6.27 -0.99
CA PHE A 228 -6.64 -6.77 0.38
C PHE A 228 -7.00 -5.68 1.40
N ASP A 229 -6.09 -4.76 1.72
CA ASP A 229 -6.21 -3.78 2.82
C ASP A 229 -7.51 -2.98 2.77
N VAL A 230 -7.78 -2.26 1.66
CA VAL A 230 -8.94 -1.37 1.53
C VAL A 230 -10.27 -2.15 1.60
N PRO A 231 -10.45 -3.27 0.86
CA PRO A 231 -11.61 -4.13 1.06
C PRO A 231 -11.77 -4.64 2.51
N TYR A 232 -10.67 -4.99 3.18
CA TYR A 232 -10.69 -5.49 4.55
C TYR A 232 -11.09 -4.40 5.55
N ILE A 233 -10.52 -3.20 5.44
CA ILE A 233 -10.90 -2.02 6.22
C ILE A 233 -12.39 -1.72 6.04
N ASN A 234 -12.88 -1.70 4.79
CA ASN A 234 -14.30 -1.47 4.50
C ASN A 234 -15.20 -2.56 5.12
N GLN A 235 -14.77 -3.82 5.11
CA GLN A 235 -15.49 -4.91 5.78
C GLN A 235 -15.57 -4.69 7.29
N ARG A 236 -14.46 -4.29 7.94
CA ARG A 236 -14.42 -4.02 9.38
C ARG A 236 -15.24 -2.78 9.76
N ARG A 237 -15.25 -1.73 8.92
CA ARG A 237 -16.16 -0.58 9.10
C ARG A 237 -17.61 -1.03 9.14
N VAL A 238 -18.04 -1.85 8.18
CA VAL A 238 -19.41 -2.41 8.14
C VAL A 238 -19.69 -3.26 9.39
N TYR A 239 -18.74 -4.07 9.84
CA TYR A 239 -18.88 -4.89 11.05
C TYR A 239 -19.19 -4.05 12.30
N TYR A 240 -18.53 -2.90 12.46
CA TYR A 240 -18.77 -1.97 13.58
C TYR A 240 -19.93 -0.99 13.34
N GLY A 241 -20.63 -1.08 12.20
CA GLY A 241 -21.67 -0.12 11.84
C GLY A 241 -21.15 1.29 11.53
N LEU A 242 -19.85 1.42 11.25
CA LEU A 242 -19.22 2.66 10.83
C LEU A 242 -19.62 2.93 9.37
N GLY A 243 -20.26 4.07 9.12
CA GLY A 243 -20.77 4.42 7.79
C GLY A 243 -19.66 4.64 6.75
N GLY A 244 -20.02 4.57 5.47
CA GLY A 244 -19.12 4.86 4.35
C GLY A 244 -18.05 3.80 4.08
N GLY A 245 -17.23 4.02 3.05
CA GLY A 245 -16.09 3.18 2.72
C GLY A 245 -15.06 3.95 1.91
N LEU A 246 -13.81 3.52 1.98
CA LEU A 246 -12.72 4.09 1.21
C LEU A 246 -12.93 3.79 -0.28
N GLN A 247 -13.04 4.84 -1.09
CA GLN A 247 -13.25 4.80 -2.55
C GLN A 247 -12.27 5.73 -3.28
N ASN A 248 -11.13 5.97 -2.65
CA ASN A 248 -10.11 6.91 -3.07
C ASN A 248 -9.48 6.51 -4.41
N VAL A 249 -8.90 7.50 -5.11
CA VAL A 249 -7.96 7.22 -6.20
C VAL A 249 -6.83 6.38 -5.63
N HIS A 250 -6.57 5.22 -6.22
CA HIS A 250 -5.71 4.20 -5.59
C HIS A 250 -4.62 3.68 -6.53
N PHE A 251 -3.36 3.89 -6.14
CA PHE A 251 -2.17 3.38 -6.81
C PHE A 251 -1.64 2.12 -6.11
N ASP A 252 -2.07 0.96 -6.59
CA ASP A 252 -1.54 -0.32 -6.13
C ASP A 252 -0.20 -0.63 -6.83
N LEU A 253 0.87 -0.72 -6.05
CA LEU A 253 2.23 -0.86 -6.57
C LEU A 253 2.59 -2.30 -6.96
N LEU A 254 1.91 -3.33 -6.43
CA LEU A 254 2.31 -4.71 -6.71
C LEU A 254 2.22 -5.05 -8.21
N PRO A 255 1.13 -4.74 -8.94
CA PRO A 255 1.07 -4.96 -10.38
C PRO A 255 2.12 -4.17 -11.17
N LEU A 256 2.44 -2.95 -10.73
CA LEU A 256 3.42 -2.07 -11.36
C LEU A 256 4.85 -2.60 -11.14
N ALA A 257 5.19 -2.96 -9.91
CA ALA A 257 6.47 -3.54 -9.53
C ALA A 257 6.72 -4.86 -10.25
N ARG A 258 5.73 -5.76 -10.29
CA ARG A 258 5.80 -7.01 -11.06
C ARG A 258 6.12 -6.75 -12.53
N ARG A 259 5.51 -5.73 -13.14
CA ARG A 259 5.79 -5.39 -14.54
C ARG A 259 7.18 -4.78 -14.73
N ALA A 260 7.56 -3.82 -13.88
CA ALA A 260 8.80 -3.07 -13.99
C ALA A 260 10.04 -3.93 -13.70
N PHE A 261 9.93 -4.87 -12.77
CA PHE A 261 11.06 -5.57 -12.19
C PHE A 261 11.06 -7.09 -12.42
N ARG A 262 10.14 -7.62 -13.24
CA ARG A 262 10.01 -9.07 -13.53
C ARG A 262 11.33 -9.77 -13.88
N HIS A 263 12.21 -9.07 -14.60
CA HIS A 263 13.48 -9.61 -15.10
C HIS A 263 14.69 -9.16 -14.28
N LYS A 264 14.46 -8.40 -13.20
CA LYS A 264 15.50 -7.81 -12.34
C LYS A 264 15.48 -8.40 -10.92
N LEU A 265 14.31 -8.86 -10.46
CA LEU A 265 14.10 -9.37 -9.11
C LEU A 265 13.69 -10.84 -9.13
N PRO A 266 14.10 -11.65 -8.12
CA PRO A 266 13.70 -13.05 -8.03
C PRO A 266 12.20 -13.23 -7.78
N ASP A 267 11.59 -12.29 -7.05
CA ASP A 267 10.14 -12.21 -6.84
C ASP A 267 9.71 -10.74 -6.62
N ALA A 268 8.42 -10.52 -6.39
CA ALA A 268 7.85 -9.22 -6.11
C ALA A 268 7.30 -9.13 -4.67
N ARG A 269 8.03 -9.68 -3.69
CA ARG A 269 7.78 -9.38 -2.27
C ARG A 269 8.41 -8.04 -1.93
N LEU A 270 7.82 -7.31 -0.99
CA LEU A 270 8.30 -5.97 -0.64
C LEU A 270 9.72 -6.00 -0.06
N THR A 271 10.03 -7.00 0.77
CA THR A 271 11.38 -7.28 1.29
C THR A 271 12.41 -7.54 0.18
N THR A 272 12.02 -8.25 -0.88
CA THR A 272 12.88 -8.43 -2.07
C THR A 272 13.11 -7.10 -2.80
N VAL A 273 12.07 -6.28 -2.95
CA VAL A 273 12.19 -4.96 -3.56
C VAL A 273 13.17 -4.08 -2.77
N GLU A 274 13.09 -4.09 -1.43
CA GLU A 274 14.00 -3.34 -0.55
C GLU A 274 15.44 -3.77 -0.71
N LYS A 275 15.71 -5.06 -0.61
CA LYS A 275 17.07 -5.59 -0.69
C LYS A 275 17.73 -5.22 -2.02
N TYR A 276 17.02 -5.42 -3.13
CA TYR A 276 17.63 -5.30 -4.45
C TYR A 276 17.57 -3.88 -5.03
N LEU A 277 16.56 -3.06 -4.70
CA LEU A 277 16.48 -1.68 -5.20
C LEU A 277 17.09 -0.68 -4.24
N PHE A 278 17.04 -0.95 -2.94
CA PHE A 278 17.41 0.01 -1.91
C PHE A 278 18.58 -0.44 -1.03
N GLY A 279 19.10 -1.66 -1.22
CA GLY A 279 20.22 -2.20 -0.45
C GLY A 279 19.90 -2.36 1.03
N GLN A 280 18.62 -2.46 1.38
CA GLN A 280 18.17 -2.56 2.77
C GLN A 280 17.80 -4.01 3.10
N GLU A 281 18.41 -4.50 4.17
CA GLU A 281 18.03 -5.77 4.78
C GLU A 281 17.44 -5.48 6.16
N ARG A 282 16.24 -5.98 6.40
CA ARG A 282 15.57 -5.82 7.68
C ARG A 282 16.21 -6.73 8.71
N LYS A 283 16.38 -6.22 9.92
CA LYS A 283 16.89 -6.98 11.07
C LYS A 283 15.72 -7.30 11.99
N ASP A 284 15.68 -8.56 12.46
CA ASP A 284 14.67 -9.05 13.40
C ASP A 284 13.22 -8.78 12.92
N ASP A 285 12.98 -8.91 11.61
CA ASP A 285 11.67 -8.68 10.98
C ASP A 285 10.70 -9.81 11.32
N VAL A 286 9.43 -9.48 11.58
CA VAL A 286 8.39 -10.49 11.79
C VAL A 286 7.82 -10.92 10.43
N PRO A 287 7.81 -12.22 10.09
CA PRO A 287 7.03 -12.68 8.94
C PRO A 287 5.55 -12.34 9.16
N GLY A 288 4.87 -11.73 8.18
CA GLY A 288 3.46 -11.33 8.34
C GLY A 288 2.51 -12.45 8.81
N ALA A 289 2.81 -13.71 8.49
CA ALA A 289 2.04 -14.86 8.97
C ALA A 289 2.18 -15.16 10.49
N LEU A 290 3.21 -14.60 11.15
CA LEU A 290 3.47 -14.70 12.59
C LEU A 290 2.97 -13.51 13.40
N VAL A 291 2.52 -12.44 12.73
CA VAL A 291 1.93 -11.27 13.39
C VAL A 291 0.81 -11.66 14.39
N PRO A 292 -0.12 -12.59 14.06
CA PRO A 292 -1.14 -13.00 15.02
C PRO A 292 -0.55 -13.64 16.29
N GLU A 293 0.45 -14.52 16.14
CA GLU A 293 1.09 -15.19 17.28
C GLU A 293 1.80 -14.21 18.20
N PHE A 294 2.51 -13.23 17.63
CA PHE A 294 3.17 -12.18 18.40
C PHE A 294 2.16 -11.33 19.16
N TYR A 295 1.08 -10.93 18.51
CA TYR A 295 0.04 -10.12 19.16
C TYR A 295 -0.72 -10.90 20.24
N GLU A 296 -1.01 -12.19 20.03
CA GLU A 296 -1.60 -13.07 21.04
C GLU A 296 -0.70 -13.19 22.29
N GLU A 297 0.62 -13.36 22.08
CA GLU A 297 1.58 -13.41 23.17
C GLU A 297 1.62 -12.10 23.96
N TYR A 298 1.56 -10.95 23.28
CA TYR A 298 1.39 -9.64 23.93
C TYR A 298 0.10 -9.57 24.74
N LEU A 299 -1.04 -10.01 24.19
CA LEU A 299 -2.32 -9.94 24.90
C LEU A 299 -2.31 -10.81 26.17
N HIS A 300 -1.67 -11.97 26.12
CA HIS A 300 -1.59 -12.92 27.22
C HIS A 300 -0.62 -12.46 28.32
N THR A 301 0.59 -12.05 27.94
CA THR A 301 1.65 -11.72 28.90
C THR A 301 1.64 -10.25 29.34
N LYS A 302 1.00 -9.38 28.54
CA LYS A 302 1.10 -7.91 28.61
C LYS A 302 2.53 -7.37 28.48
N ASN A 303 3.47 -8.20 28.05
CA ASN A 303 4.83 -7.79 27.71
C ASN A 303 4.82 -7.10 26.33
N PRO A 304 5.28 -5.84 26.19
CA PRO A 304 5.19 -5.11 24.91
C PRO A 304 6.20 -5.58 23.86
N GLY A 305 7.16 -6.44 24.21
CA GLY A 305 8.20 -6.95 23.33
C GLY A 305 7.69 -7.46 21.97
N PRO A 306 6.66 -8.33 21.91
CA PRO A 306 6.12 -8.82 20.65
C PRO A 306 5.52 -7.74 19.73
N LEU A 307 5.11 -6.59 20.27
CA LEU A 307 4.59 -5.48 19.45
C LEU A 307 5.69 -4.71 18.72
N ILE A 308 6.92 -4.71 19.25
CA ILE A 308 8.05 -3.97 18.66
C ILE A 308 8.29 -4.37 17.19
N PRO A 309 8.52 -5.66 16.86
CA PRO A 309 8.76 -6.06 15.47
C PRO A 309 7.52 -5.88 14.58
N ILE A 310 6.29 -5.98 15.11
CA ILE A 310 5.05 -5.70 14.34
C ILE A 310 5.02 -4.22 13.91
N VAL A 311 5.25 -3.30 14.85
CA VAL A 311 5.25 -1.86 14.57
C VAL A 311 6.38 -1.49 13.62
N GLU A 312 7.59 -2.04 13.81
CA GLU A 312 8.72 -1.79 12.91
C GLU A 312 8.50 -2.40 11.51
N HIS A 313 7.88 -3.58 11.40
CA HIS A 313 7.53 -4.19 10.12
C HIS A 313 6.63 -3.27 9.29
N ASN A 314 5.48 -2.89 9.85
CA ASN A 314 4.53 -1.99 9.20
C ASN A 314 5.17 -0.63 8.86
N ARG A 315 6.03 -0.09 9.74
CA ARG A 315 6.76 1.16 9.46
C ARG A 315 7.70 1.02 8.27
N ASN A 316 8.44 -0.09 8.19
CA ASN A 316 9.34 -0.39 7.07
C ASN A 316 8.55 -0.58 5.77
N ASP A 317 7.41 -1.28 5.81
CA ASP A 317 6.52 -1.46 4.65
C ASP A 317 6.06 -0.11 4.10
N LEU A 318 5.58 0.79 4.97
CA LEU A 318 5.15 2.14 4.59
C LEU A 318 6.28 2.99 4.00
N ALA A 319 7.47 2.96 4.62
CA ALA A 319 8.64 3.69 4.12
C ALA A 319 9.05 3.17 2.73
N THR A 320 9.06 1.86 2.55
CA THR A 320 9.38 1.23 1.27
C THR A 320 8.33 1.52 0.21
N LEU A 321 7.05 1.51 0.57
CA LEU A 321 5.96 1.89 -0.32
C LEU A 321 6.17 3.30 -0.89
N ALA A 322 6.47 4.27 -0.02
CA ALA A 322 6.74 5.63 -0.45
C ALA A 322 7.97 5.71 -1.38
N ARG A 323 9.06 5.03 -1.04
CA ARG A 323 10.29 4.97 -1.87
C ARG A 323 10.06 4.32 -3.21
N LEU A 324 9.35 3.19 -3.23
CA LEU A 324 9.03 2.45 -4.45
C LEU A 324 8.12 3.27 -5.37
N TYR A 325 7.11 3.93 -4.79
CA TYR A 325 6.26 4.85 -5.52
C TYR A 325 7.08 5.96 -6.18
N SER A 326 7.94 6.63 -5.41
CA SER A 326 8.82 7.69 -5.89
C SER A 326 9.71 7.21 -7.05
N LYS A 327 10.36 6.05 -6.88
CA LYS A 327 11.21 5.43 -7.91
C LYS A 327 10.43 5.14 -9.21
N LEU A 328 9.21 4.64 -9.09
CA LEU A 328 8.36 4.35 -10.25
C LEU A 328 7.91 5.63 -10.97
N CYS A 329 7.62 6.71 -10.23
CA CYS A 329 7.32 8.02 -10.80
C CYS A 329 8.51 8.60 -11.56
N GLU A 330 9.73 8.51 -11.01
CA GLU A 330 10.97 8.92 -11.68
C GLU A 330 11.21 8.13 -12.97
N ASP A 331 11.00 6.82 -12.95
CA ASP A 331 11.15 5.97 -14.14
C ASP A 331 10.13 6.34 -15.23
N CYS A 332 8.91 6.76 -14.86
CA CYS A 332 7.94 7.29 -15.82
C CYS A 332 8.40 8.60 -16.46
N ASN A 333 9.09 9.48 -15.73
CA ASN A 333 9.62 10.74 -16.26
C ASN A 333 10.83 10.51 -17.19
N GLY A 334 11.68 9.52 -16.88
CA GLY A 334 12.88 9.20 -17.66
C GLY A 334 12.65 8.33 -18.90
N SER A 335 11.43 7.82 -19.09
CA SER A 335 11.06 6.96 -20.24
C SER A 335 10.49 7.73 -21.44
N GLY A 336 10.72 9.05 -21.51
CA GLY A 336 10.20 9.98 -22.52
C GLY A 336 10.96 9.99 -23.85
#